data_AF-A0A1A9S3M6-F1
#
_entry.id   AF-A0A1A9S3M6-F1
#
_cell.length_a   1.000
_cell.length_b   1.000
_cell.length_c   1.000
_cell.angle_alpha   90.00
_cell.angle_beta   90.00
_cell.angle_gamma   90.00
#
_symmetry.space_group_name_H-M   'P 1'
#
loop_
_entity.id
_entity.type
_entity.pdbx_description
1 polymer ?
#
loop_
_entity_poly.entity_id
_entity_poly.type
_entity_poly.pdbx_seq_one_letter_code
_entity_poly.pdbx_strand_id
1 'polypeptide(L)'
;MRKLIPLLAALALSACSSLGSQAFSGKSATFGSDNILRDDVLKVVRTAEAASFNCRNIESVHSRINSAHKVHGRMQVREVWTVRACGQAHRYNIGLFEDARGETNFTVSLISR
;
A
#
# COMPACT_ATOMS: atom_id res chain seq x y z
N MET A 1 -29.00 46.44 32.63
CA MET A 1 -28.21 45.21 32.37
C MET A 1 -28.76 44.52 31.12
N ARG A 2 -27.95 44.38 30.07
CA ARG A 2 -27.99 43.25 29.12
C ARG A 2 -26.76 43.37 28.20
N LYS A 3 -25.79 42.49 28.46
CA LYS A 3 -24.57 42.30 27.68
C LYS A 3 -24.95 41.54 26.40
N LEU A 4 -24.49 42.01 25.25
CA LEU A 4 -24.47 41.22 24.01
C LEU A 4 -23.01 41.13 23.57
N ILE A 5 -22.45 39.94 23.83
CA ILE A 5 -21.15 39.48 23.35
C ILE A 5 -21.37 38.92 21.95
N PRO A 6 -20.54 39.24 20.95
CA PRO A 6 -20.33 38.36 19.81
C PRO A 6 -18.99 37.63 20.02
N LEU A 7 -19.11 36.39 20.48
CA LEU A 7 -18.12 35.35 20.23
C LEU A 7 -18.42 34.78 18.84
N LEU A 8 -17.39 34.26 18.15
CA LEU A 8 -17.42 33.43 16.94
C LEU A 8 -16.89 34.11 15.67
N ALA A 9 -15.56 34.04 15.54
CA ALA A 9 -14.90 33.88 14.25
C ALA A 9 -13.85 32.76 14.38
N ALA A 10 -14.32 31.52 14.43
CA ALA A 10 -13.48 30.33 14.26
C ALA A 10 -13.79 29.75 12.89
N LEU A 11 -13.17 30.30 11.84
CA LEU A 11 -13.20 29.74 10.50
C LEU A 11 -11.88 29.03 10.20
N ALA A 12 -11.94 27.71 10.42
CA ALA A 12 -11.30 26.64 9.67
C ALA A 12 -10.14 27.01 8.73
N LEU A 13 -8.92 26.73 9.19
CA LEU A 13 -7.75 26.49 8.33
C LEU A 13 -7.23 25.08 8.62
N SER A 14 -7.99 24.06 8.21
CA SER A 14 -7.53 22.67 8.16
C SER A 14 -7.64 22.17 6.71
N ALA A 15 -6.90 22.81 5.81
CA ALA A 15 -6.63 22.31 4.48
C ALA A 15 -5.18 22.64 4.17
N CYS A 16 -4.30 21.62 4.26
CA CYS A 16 -3.07 21.44 3.46
C CYS A 16 -2.16 20.40 4.13
N SER A 17 -2.47 19.11 3.95
CA SER A 17 -1.48 18.03 4.11
C SER A 17 -1.92 16.70 3.49
N SER A 18 -2.50 16.73 2.28
CA SER A 18 -2.71 15.49 1.49
C SER A 18 -2.16 15.54 0.06
N LEU A 19 -1.32 16.53 -0.27
CA LEU A 19 -0.46 16.42 -1.45
C LEU A 19 0.71 15.48 -1.14
N GLY A 20 0.59 14.22 -1.52
CA GLY A 20 1.74 13.47 -2.05
C GLY A 20 2.16 12.17 -1.37
N SER A 21 1.57 11.76 -0.24
CA SER A 21 1.86 10.43 0.32
C SER A 21 0.89 9.40 -0.23
N GLN A 22 1.39 8.45 -1.02
CA GLN A 22 0.64 7.25 -1.38
C GLN A 22 0.16 6.56 -0.10
N ALA A 23 -1.15 6.34 0.02
CA ALA A 23 -1.73 5.81 1.24
C ALA A 23 -1.57 4.28 1.29
N PHE A 24 -0.87 3.77 2.29
CA PHE A 24 -0.78 2.34 2.58
C PHE A 24 -1.67 1.99 3.77
N SER A 25 -2.36 0.86 3.66
CA SER A 25 -3.20 0.34 4.74
C SER A 25 -3.26 -1.19 4.74
N GLY A 26 -3.82 -1.75 5.80
CA GLY A 26 -3.97 -3.19 5.97
C GLY A 26 -2.74 -3.85 6.59
N LYS A 27 -2.59 -5.15 6.37
CA LYS A 27 -1.48 -5.95 6.90
C LYS A 27 -0.68 -6.55 5.75
N SER A 28 0.62 -6.32 5.78
CA SER A 28 1.61 -6.86 4.86
C SER A 28 2.89 -7.16 5.63
N ALA A 29 3.55 -8.26 5.29
CA ALA A 29 4.88 -8.62 5.76
C ALA A 29 5.99 -7.79 5.10
N THR A 30 5.67 -7.00 4.07
CA THR A 30 6.59 -5.99 3.51
C THR A 30 6.55 -4.67 4.28
N PHE A 31 5.54 -4.45 5.13
CA PHE A 31 5.42 -3.22 5.92
C PHE A 31 6.31 -3.37 7.16
N GLY A 32 7.58 -3.00 7.00
CA GLY A 32 8.62 -3.04 8.04
C GLY A 32 9.17 -1.65 8.35
N SER A 33 10.14 -1.60 9.26
CA SER A 33 10.70 -0.34 9.79
C SER A 33 11.34 0.56 8.72
N ASP A 34 12.00 -0.03 7.71
CA ASP A 34 12.65 0.71 6.62
C ASP A 34 11.83 0.78 5.32
N ASN A 35 10.77 -0.03 5.22
CA ASN A 35 9.92 -0.19 4.05
C ASN A 35 10.63 -0.53 2.73
N ILE A 36 11.88 -1.01 2.76
CA ILE A 36 12.65 -1.32 1.55
C ILE A 36 11.90 -2.34 0.69
N LEU A 37 11.48 -3.45 1.31
CA LEU A 37 10.75 -4.51 0.62
C LEU A 37 9.38 -4.05 0.08
N ARG A 38 8.70 -3.15 0.79
CA ARG A 38 7.44 -2.54 0.31
C ARG A 38 7.69 -1.73 -0.96
N ASP A 39 8.73 -0.92 -0.97
CA ASP A 39 9.03 0.00 -2.05
C ASP A 39 9.50 -0.77 -3.31
N ASP A 40 10.22 -1.88 -3.13
CA ASP A 40 10.60 -2.80 -4.21
C ASP A 40 9.37 -3.51 -4.83
N VAL A 41 8.48 -4.07 -4.01
CA VAL A 41 7.22 -4.66 -4.51
C VAL A 41 6.39 -3.62 -5.26
N LEU A 42 6.28 -2.42 -4.69
CA LEU A 42 5.53 -1.32 -5.28
C LEU A 42 6.11 -0.85 -6.62
N LYS A 43 7.44 -0.86 -6.78
CA LYS A 43 8.09 -0.53 -8.05
C LYS A 43 7.62 -1.48 -9.15
N VAL A 44 7.54 -2.78 -8.86
CA VAL A 44 7.02 -3.78 -9.81
C VAL A 44 5.54 -3.56 -10.10
N VAL A 45 4.72 -3.27 -9.09
CA VAL A 45 3.31 -2.91 -9.26
C VAL A 45 3.15 -1.68 -10.16
N ARG A 46 3.93 -0.61 -9.94
CA ARG A 46 3.90 0.61 -10.80
C ARG A 46 4.22 0.28 -12.24
N THR A 47 5.23 -0.56 -12.50
CA THR A 47 5.57 -1.00 -13.85
C THR A 47 4.41 -1.77 -14.47
N ALA A 48 3.77 -2.67 -13.72
CA ALA A 48 2.62 -3.43 -14.20
C ALA A 48 1.41 -2.53 -14.51
N GLU A 49 1.10 -1.55 -13.66
CA GLU A 49 0.05 -0.56 -13.87
C GLU A 49 0.30 0.30 -15.12
N ALA A 50 1.54 0.76 -15.29
CA ALA A 50 1.93 1.55 -16.46
C ALA A 50 1.84 0.73 -17.75
N ALA A 51 2.24 -0.55 -17.72
CA ALA A 51 2.24 -1.41 -18.90
C ALA A 51 0.83 -1.90 -19.27
N SER A 52 0.00 -2.25 -18.29
CA SER A 52 -1.29 -2.91 -18.52
C SER A 52 -2.46 -1.94 -18.67
N PHE A 53 -2.38 -0.79 -17.97
CA PHE A 53 -3.50 0.16 -17.85
C PHE A 53 -3.10 1.59 -18.24
N ASN A 54 -1.88 1.80 -18.72
CA ASN A 54 -1.32 3.13 -19.02
C ASN A 54 -1.43 4.10 -17.82
N CYS A 55 -1.38 3.56 -16.60
CA CYS A 55 -1.54 4.34 -15.38
C CYS A 55 -0.20 4.46 -14.63
N ARG A 56 0.23 5.69 -14.34
CA ARG A 56 1.44 5.98 -13.54
C ARG A 56 1.14 6.53 -12.15
N ASN A 57 -0.12 6.83 -11.87
CA ASN A 57 -0.55 7.40 -10.59
C ASN A 57 -1.23 6.34 -9.73
N ILE A 58 -0.49 5.79 -8.75
CA ILE A 58 -1.05 4.94 -7.71
C ILE A 58 -1.44 5.81 -6.51
N GLU A 59 -2.72 5.86 -6.23
CA GLU A 59 -3.36 6.65 -5.17
C GLU A 59 -3.20 5.97 -3.80
N SER A 60 -3.50 4.67 -3.75
CA SER A 60 -3.47 3.91 -2.50
C SER A 60 -3.25 2.42 -2.70
N VAL A 61 -2.75 1.77 -1.65
CA VAL A 61 -2.55 0.33 -1.57
C VAL A 61 -3.16 -0.17 -0.27
N HIS A 62 -4.11 -1.11 -0.39
CA HIS A 62 -4.64 -1.85 0.74
C HIS A 62 -4.16 -3.31 0.68
N SER A 63 -3.48 -3.77 1.71
CA SER A 63 -2.86 -5.09 1.76
C SER A 63 -3.57 -6.04 2.72
N ARG A 64 -3.57 -7.32 2.38
CA ARG A 64 -4.05 -8.39 3.24
C ARG A 64 -3.17 -9.63 3.11
N ILE A 65 -2.62 -10.08 4.22
CA ILE A 65 -1.99 -11.41 4.32
C ILE A 65 -3.07 -12.48 4.19
N ASN A 66 -2.93 -13.34 3.18
CA ASN A 66 -3.80 -14.50 2.97
C ASN A 66 -3.29 -15.72 3.75
N SER A 67 -1.98 -15.93 3.77
CA SER A 67 -1.35 -17.05 4.48
C SER A 67 0.10 -16.72 4.82
N ALA A 68 0.58 -17.20 5.97
CA ALA A 68 1.97 -17.19 6.36
C ALA A 68 2.31 -18.53 7.01
N HIS A 69 3.31 -19.25 6.49
CA HIS A 69 3.70 -20.56 7.00
C HIS A 69 5.16 -20.85 6.69
N LYS A 70 5.77 -21.80 7.42
CA LYS A 70 7.12 -22.27 7.15
C LYS A 70 7.09 -23.47 6.19
N VAL A 71 7.95 -23.45 5.18
CA VAL A 71 8.18 -24.55 4.25
C VAL A 71 9.66 -24.92 4.32
N HIS A 72 9.98 -26.14 4.74
CA HIS A 72 11.36 -26.57 4.98
C HIS A 72 12.15 -25.58 5.86
N GLY A 73 11.51 -25.08 6.94
CA GLY A 73 12.10 -24.14 7.90
C GLY A 73 12.07 -22.66 7.50
N ARG A 74 11.75 -22.34 6.23
CA ARG A 74 11.78 -20.97 5.69
C ARG A 74 10.39 -20.35 5.64
N MET A 75 10.27 -19.07 6.00
CA MET A 75 9.00 -18.36 5.94
C MET A 75 8.53 -18.14 4.50
N GLN A 76 7.26 -18.45 4.24
CA GLN A 76 6.56 -18.10 3.02
C GLN A 76 5.28 -17.34 3.35
N VAL A 77 5.09 -16.18 2.72
CA VAL A 77 3.91 -15.34 2.90
C VAL A 77 3.24 -15.12 1.55
N ARG A 78 1.91 -15.23 1.54
CA ARG A 78 1.05 -14.89 0.40
C ARG A 78 0.13 -13.78 0.82
N GLU A 79 0.05 -12.75 0.00
CA GLU A 79 -0.77 -11.57 0.25
C GLU A 79 -1.53 -11.17 -1.00
N VAL A 80 -2.57 -10.37 -0.81
CA VAL A 80 -3.22 -9.65 -1.88
C VAL A 80 -3.12 -8.17 -1.60
N TRP A 81 -2.66 -7.42 -2.59
CA TRP A 81 -2.70 -5.98 -2.59
C TRP A 81 -3.83 -5.51 -3.51
N THR A 82 -4.73 -4.69 -2.97
CA THR A 82 -5.70 -3.93 -3.74
C THR A 82 -5.12 -2.55 -3.98
N VAL A 83 -4.78 -2.28 -5.24
CA VAL A 83 -4.11 -1.07 -5.70
C VAL A 83 -5.15 -0.18 -6.34
N ARG A 84 -5.29 1.05 -5.85
CA ARG A 84 -6.11 2.07 -6.50
C ARG A 84 -5.22 2.95 -7.35
N ALA A 85 -5.44 2.94 -8.66
CA ALA A 85 -4.61 3.64 -9.63
C ALA A 85 -5.50 4.27 -10.71
N CYS A 86 -5.31 5.56 -10.97
CA CYS A 86 -6.09 6.32 -11.95
C CYS A 86 -7.62 6.10 -11.82
N GLY A 87 -8.14 6.11 -10.59
CA GLY A 87 -9.55 5.90 -10.29
C GLY A 87 -10.06 4.45 -10.40
N GLN A 88 -9.22 3.50 -10.81
CA GLN A 88 -9.55 2.08 -10.91
C GLN A 88 -8.91 1.28 -9.78
N ALA A 89 -9.48 0.10 -9.48
CA ALA A 89 -8.97 -0.80 -8.44
C ALA A 89 -8.55 -2.14 -9.06
N HIS A 90 -7.27 -2.46 -8.94
CA HIS A 90 -6.67 -3.70 -9.41
C HIS A 90 -6.14 -4.52 -8.23
N ARG A 91 -6.06 -5.83 -8.41
CA ARG A 91 -5.62 -6.75 -7.36
C ARG A 91 -4.37 -7.49 -7.80
N TYR A 92 -3.40 -7.59 -6.92
CA TYR A 92 -2.14 -8.28 -7.17
C TYR A 92 -1.91 -9.34 -6.10
N ASN A 93 -1.48 -10.53 -6.52
CA ASN A 93 -0.91 -11.52 -5.61
C ASN A 93 0.55 -11.14 -5.35
N ILE A 94 0.90 -11.02 -4.07
CA ILE A 94 2.27 -10.82 -3.61
C ILE A 94 2.72 -12.10 -2.92
N GLY A 95 3.82 -12.68 -3.38
CA GLY A 95 4.48 -13.81 -2.74
C GLY A 95 5.80 -13.34 -2.13
N LEU A 96 6.09 -13.75 -0.91
CA LEU A 96 7.34 -13.46 -0.20
C LEU A 96 7.94 -14.77 0.28
N PHE A 97 9.23 -14.96 0.04
CA PHE A 97 9.92 -16.22 0.27
C PHE A 97 11.29 -15.95 0.88
N GLU A 98 11.47 -16.41 2.11
CA GLU A 98 12.78 -16.42 2.75
C GLU A 98 13.70 -17.44 2.05
N ASP A 99 14.92 -17.01 1.74
CA ASP A 99 15.92 -17.85 1.08
C ASP A 99 16.87 -18.54 2.08
N ALA A 100 17.96 -19.15 1.60
CA ALA A 100 18.92 -19.83 2.46
C ALA A 100 19.84 -18.90 3.27
N ARG A 101 19.91 -17.62 2.89
CA ARG A 101 20.76 -16.60 3.49
C ARG A 101 19.98 -15.68 4.43
N GLY A 102 18.66 -15.88 4.55
CA GLY A 102 17.75 -15.03 5.32
C GLY A 102 17.28 -13.79 4.54
N GLU A 103 17.57 -13.71 3.25
CA GLU A 103 17.05 -12.68 2.36
C GLU A 103 15.60 -13.04 1.96
N THR A 104 14.80 -12.04 1.55
CA THR A 104 13.43 -12.25 1.09
C THR A 104 13.32 -12.00 -0.40
N ASN A 105 13.00 -13.06 -1.16
CA ASN A 105 12.60 -12.96 -2.55
C ASN A 105 11.10 -12.67 -2.64
N PHE A 106 10.67 -12.01 -3.71
CA PHE A 106 9.25 -11.73 -3.92
C PHE A 106 8.77 -11.95 -5.35
N THR A 107 7.46 -12.17 -5.49
CA THR A 107 6.76 -12.27 -6.77
C THR A 107 5.55 -11.36 -6.75
N VAL A 108 5.26 -10.70 -7.88
CA VAL A 108 4.05 -9.88 -8.08
C VAL A 108 3.32 -10.39 -9.31
N SER A 109 2.03 -10.70 -9.20
CA SER A 109 1.20 -11.05 -10.36
C SER A 109 -0.17 -10.39 -10.28
N LEU A 110 -0.62 -9.84 -11.41
CA LEU A 110 -1.97 -9.29 -11.54
C LEU A 110 -3.01 -10.42 -11.43
N ILE A 111 -4.08 -10.18 -10.68
CA ILE A 111 -5.25 -11.05 -10.62
C ILE A 111 -6.21 -10.60 -11.72
N SER A 112 -6.13 -11.22 -12.90
CA SER A 112 -7.14 -11.04 -13.95
C SER A 112 -8.45 -11.69 -13.52
N ARG A 113 -9.58 -11.02 -13.78
CA ARG A 113 -10.90 -11.63 -13.68
C ARG A 113 -11.15 -12.55 -14.88
#